data_AF-A0AAV8VW32-F1
#
_entry.id   AF-A0AAV8VW32-F1
#
_cell.length_a   1.000
_cell.length_b   1.000
_cell.length_c   1.000
_cell.angle_alpha   90.00
_cell.angle_beta   90.00
_cell.angle_gamma   90.00
#
_symmetry.space_group_name_H-M   'P 1'
#
loop_
_entity.id
_entity.type
_entity.pdbx_description
1 polymer ?
#
loop_
_entity_poly.entity_id
_entity_poly.type
_entity_poly.pdbx_seq_one_letter_code
_entity_poly.pdbx_strand_id
1 'polypeptide(L)'
;MQYPDTPFINNFNSRLITGLNEDNCDIRISNEQYEKTLKWLGSPPKITSYRVNTLKTNSEEVLARIQKHISEVLGSSFQVKVEIPAIIPNVVIIHSYFKEGFDRYDKEIIVDVDCAAAVLRGAHVYAPGVLAMMSGTKIDDSVSIYADSKKEMQERDAKDLRR
;
A
#
# COMPACT_ATOMS: atom_id res chain seq x y z
N MET A 1 -14.78 -13.66 -4.92
CA MET A 1 -14.65 -12.48 -4.03
C MET A 1 -14.21 -11.32 -4.90
N GLN A 2 -14.96 -10.22 -4.91
CA GLN A 2 -14.61 -9.01 -5.65
C GLN A 2 -13.80 -8.09 -4.74
N TYR A 3 -12.74 -7.49 -5.27
CA TYR A 3 -11.89 -6.59 -4.51
C TYR A 3 -12.64 -5.26 -4.22
N PRO A 4 -12.52 -4.67 -3.01
CA PRO A 4 -13.27 -3.46 -2.66
C PRO A 4 -12.99 -2.29 -3.62
N ASP A 5 -14.04 -1.60 -4.05
CA ASP A 5 -14.02 -0.42 -4.93
C ASP A 5 -13.28 -0.59 -6.25
N THR A 6 -13.00 -1.84 -6.66
CA THR A 6 -12.27 -2.12 -7.89
C THR A 6 -13.06 -1.62 -9.11
N PRO A 7 -12.43 -0.84 -10.01
CA PRO A 7 -13.02 -0.52 -11.31
C PRO A 7 -13.08 -1.76 -12.22
N PHE A 8 -12.40 -2.84 -11.83
CA PHE A 8 -12.28 -4.08 -12.56
C PHE A 8 -13.41 -5.05 -12.15
N ILE A 9 -14.61 -4.82 -12.68
CA ILE A 9 -15.72 -5.79 -12.65
C ILE A 9 -15.40 -6.92 -13.65
N ASN A 10 -16.14 -8.03 -13.64
CA ASN A 10 -15.93 -9.25 -14.47
C ASN A 10 -15.63 -9.04 -15.98
N ASN A 11 -15.82 -7.84 -16.53
CA ASN A 11 -15.40 -7.43 -17.89
C ASN A 11 -14.20 -6.47 -17.86
N PHE A 12 -13.18 -6.75 -17.05
CA PHE A 12 -11.96 -5.96 -17.11
C PHE A 12 -11.24 -6.21 -18.44
N ASN A 13 -11.19 -5.17 -19.27
CA ASN A 13 -10.44 -5.21 -20.50
C ASN A 13 -8.95 -5.08 -20.17
N SER A 14 -8.25 -6.21 -20.09
CA SER A 14 -6.80 -6.26 -19.82
C SER A 14 -5.97 -5.43 -20.79
N ARG A 15 -6.51 -5.12 -21.98
CA ARG A 15 -5.90 -4.20 -22.97
C ARG A 15 -5.70 -2.78 -22.44
N LEU A 16 -6.42 -2.36 -21.39
CA LEU A 16 -6.27 -1.07 -20.71
C LEU A 16 -4.90 -0.90 -20.02
N ILE A 17 -4.28 -2.00 -19.58
CA ILE A 17 -3.01 -1.96 -18.83
C ILE A 17 -1.84 -2.43 -19.69
N THR A 18 -2.07 -3.36 -20.62
CA THR A 18 -0.99 -4.00 -21.38
C THR A 18 -0.53 -3.22 -22.61
N GLY A 19 -1.29 -2.22 -23.07
CA GLY A 19 -0.93 -1.43 -24.26
C GLY A 19 -0.81 -2.25 -25.55
N LEU A 20 -1.34 -3.48 -25.57
CA LEU A 20 -1.32 -4.36 -26.73
C LEU A 20 -2.33 -3.84 -27.76
N ASN A 21 -1.82 -3.00 -28.66
CA ASN A 21 -2.50 -2.55 -29.87
C ASN A 21 -2.48 -3.66 -30.91
N GLU A 22 -3.36 -4.65 -30.76
CA GLU A 22 -3.75 -5.50 -31.88
C GLU A 22 -5.25 -5.30 -32.15
N ASP A 23 -5.48 -4.63 -33.27
CA ASP A 23 -6.71 -4.48 -34.04
C ASP A 23 -7.87 -3.63 -33.48
N ASN A 24 -7.97 -2.42 -34.06
CA ASN A 24 -9.21 -1.72 -34.46
C ASN A 24 -10.46 -2.01 -33.60
N CYS A 25 -10.38 -1.70 -32.31
CA CYS A 25 -11.56 -1.50 -31.50
C CYS A 25 -11.56 -0.02 -31.10
N ASP A 26 -12.52 0.75 -31.61
CA ASP A 26 -12.83 2.10 -31.13
C ASP A 26 -13.33 2.01 -29.68
N ILE A 27 -12.41 1.81 -28.74
CA ILE A 27 -12.73 1.79 -27.32
C ILE A 27 -12.90 3.25 -26.89
N ARG A 28 -14.12 3.77 -27.01
CA ARG A 28 -14.51 5.04 -26.40
C ARG A 28 -14.59 4.85 -24.88
N ILE A 29 -13.46 5.01 -24.19
CA ILE A 29 -13.40 5.06 -22.74
C ILE A 29 -13.99 6.40 -22.31
N SER A 30 -14.96 6.41 -21.39
CA SER A 30 -15.43 7.69 -20.84
C SER A 30 -14.36 8.27 -19.92
N ASN A 31 -14.13 9.59 -19.99
CA ASN A 31 -13.16 10.27 -19.12
C ASN A 31 -13.41 9.97 -17.63
N GLU A 32 -14.68 9.78 -17.23
CA GLU A 32 -15.04 9.42 -15.86
C GLU A 32 -14.50 8.05 -15.43
N GLN A 33 -14.56 7.03 -16.29
CA GLN A 33 -14.01 5.70 -15.99
C GLN A 33 -12.48 5.72 -15.87
N TYR A 34 -11.84 6.52 -16.73
CA TYR A 34 -10.40 6.72 -16.68
C TYR A 34 -9.97 7.38 -15.35
N GLU A 35 -10.57 8.51 -14.99
CA GLU A 35 -10.29 9.22 -13.73
C GLU A 35 -10.56 8.35 -12.49
N LYS A 36 -11.66 7.59 -12.50
CA LYS A 36 -11.97 6.65 -11.42
C LYS A 36 -10.89 5.58 -11.28
N THR A 37 -10.38 5.07 -12.40
CA THR A 37 -9.33 4.03 -12.42
C THR A 37 -8.01 4.59 -11.93
N LEU A 38 -7.61 5.78 -12.37
CA LEU A 38 -6.40 6.45 -11.88
C LEU A 38 -6.46 6.71 -10.37
N LYS A 39 -7.59 7.22 -9.88
CA LYS A 39 -7.80 7.44 -8.44
C LYS A 39 -7.71 6.15 -7.63
N TRP A 40 -8.26 5.06 -8.16
CA TRP A 40 -8.19 3.75 -7.51
C TRP A 40 -6.76 3.20 -7.50
N LEU A 41 -6.01 3.33 -8.61
CA LEU A 41 -4.61 2.90 -8.70
C LEU A 41 -3.67 3.69 -7.77
N GLY A 42 -3.98 4.97 -7.54
CA GLY A 42 -3.24 5.81 -6.60
C GLY A 42 -3.57 5.53 -5.12
N SER A 43 -4.56 4.67 -4.84
CA SER A 43 -4.95 4.32 -3.48
C SER A 43 -4.29 3.02 -3.02
N PRO A 44 -3.87 2.90 -1.75
CA PRO A 44 -3.25 1.68 -1.28
C PRO A 44 -4.25 0.51 -1.24
N PRO A 45 -3.74 -0.73 -1.30
CA PRO A 45 -4.59 -1.89 -1.17
C PRO A 45 -5.35 -1.92 0.16
N LYS A 46 -6.68 -2.11 0.12
CA LYS A 46 -7.53 -2.29 1.30
C LYS A 46 -7.41 -3.69 1.92
N ILE A 47 -6.69 -4.59 1.25
CA ILE A 47 -6.53 -5.98 1.66
C ILE A 47 -5.06 -6.37 1.54
N THR A 48 -4.52 -6.96 2.61
CA THR A 48 -3.21 -7.60 2.61
C THR A 48 -3.41 -9.11 2.59
N SER A 49 -2.75 -9.79 1.65
CA SER A 49 -2.87 -11.24 1.47
C SER A 49 -1.54 -11.95 1.73
N TYR A 50 -1.61 -13.07 2.44
CA TYR A 50 -0.46 -13.91 2.74
C TYR A 50 -0.70 -15.31 2.20
N ARG A 51 0.23 -15.79 1.37
CA ARG A 51 0.22 -17.19 0.93
C ARG A 51 0.86 -18.06 2.01
N VAL A 52 0.10 -19.03 2.51
CA VAL A 52 0.55 -19.98 3.53
C VAL A 52 1.46 -21.02 2.89
N ASN A 53 2.60 -21.27 3.52
CA ASN A 53 3.47 -22.37 3.13
C ASN A 53 2.96 -23.68 3.73
N THR A 54 2.14 -24.39 2.96
CA THR A 54 1.49 -25.65 3.35
C THR A 54 2.45 -26.81 3.62
N LEU A 55 3.71 -26.70 3.20
CA LEU A 55 4.74 -27.70 3.51
C LEU A 55 5.17 -27.65 4.99
N LYS A 56 4.93 -26.53 5.68
CA LYS A 56 5.36 -26.32 7.07
C LYS A 56 4.22 -26.13 8.05
N THR A 57 3.09 -25.59 7.61
CA THR A 57 1.96 -25.19 8.48
C THR A 57 0.65 -25.20 7.70
N ASN A 58 -0.48 -25.29 8.41
CA ASN A 58 -1.80 -25.12 7.79
C ASN A 58 -2.29 -23.66 7.90
N SER A 59 -3.32 -23.31 7.12
CA SER A 59 -3.86 -21.94 7.05
C SER A 59 -4.60 -21.50 8.31
N GLU A 60 -5.25 -22.43 9.01
CA GLU A 60 -6.01 -22.17 10.25
C GLU A 60 -5.07 -21.77 11.39
N GLU A 61 -3.94 -22.45 11.51
CA GLU A 61 -2.90 -22.15 12.47
C GLU A 61 -2.25 -20.78 12.19
N VAL A 62 -2.02 -20.45 10.92
CA VAL A 62 -1.52 -19.12 10.54
C VAL A 62 -2.55 -18.04 10.87
N LEU A 63 -3.83 -18.29 10.61
CA LEU A 63 -4.91 -17.36 10.97
C LEU A 63 -4.93 -17.10 12.49
N ALA A 64 -4.83 -18.15 13.31
CA ALA A 64 -4.80 -18.01 14.77
C ALA A 64 -3.55 -17.22 15.26
N ARG A 65 -2.38 -17.49 14.66
CA ARG A 65 -1.14 -16.76 14.97
C ARG A 65 -1.25 -15.27 14.62
N ILE A 66 -1.81 -14.96 13.45
CA ILE A 66 -2.02 -13.58 13.01
C ILE A 66 -3.00 -12.86 13.94
N GLN A 67 -4.13 -13.49 14.27
CA GLN A 67 -5.12 -12.90 15.19
C GLN A 67 -4.50 -12.59 16.55
N LYS A 68 -3.74 -13.53 17.12
CA LYS A 68 -3.02 -13.33 18.37
C LYS A 68 -2.05 -12.13 18.28
N HIS A 69 -1.24 -12.07 17.23
CA HIS A 69 -0.28 -10.99 17.06
C HIS A 69 -0.93 -9.62 16.87
N ILE A 70 -2.04 -9.55 16.13
CA ILE A 70 -2.84 -8.33 15.97
C ILE A 70 -3.33 -7.84 17.33
N SER A 71 -3.85 -8.74 18.18
CA SER A 71 -4.29 -8.38 19.53
C SER A 71 -3.16 -7.89 20.42
N GLU A 72 -1.94 -8.39 20.25
CA GLU A 72 -0.75 -7.92 20.98
C GLU A 72 -0.29 -6.53 20.53
N VAL A 73 -0.30 -6.25 19.21
CA VAL A 73 0.22 -5.00 18.64
C VAL A 73 -0.77 -3.85 18.74
N LEU A 74 -2.04 -4.09 18.40
CA LEU A 74 -3.07 -3.05 18.36
C LEU A 74 -3.86 -2.96 19.68
N GLY A 75 -3.79 -3.99 20.52
CA GLY A 75 -4.59 -4.11 21.73
C GLY A 75 -6.03 -4.57 21.47
N SER A 76 -6.75 -4.91 22.53
CA SER A 76 -8.10 -5.52 22.46
C SER A 76 -9.18 -4.60 21.87
N SER A 77 -8.90 -3.31 21.68
CA SER A 77 -9.86 -2.30 21.22
C SER A 77 -10.07 -2.30 19.70
N PHE A 78 -9.18 -2.92 18.92
CA PHE A 78 -9.24 -2.90 17.47
C PHE A 78 -9.60 -4.29 16.92
N GLN A 79 -10.76 -4.40 16.28
CA GLN A 79 -11.20 -5.63 15.64
C GLN A 79 -10.82 -5.61 14.15
N VAL A 80 -9.64 -6.17 13.84
CA VAL A 80 -9.22 -6.38 12.45
C VAL A 80 -9.81 -7.68 11.93
N LYS A 81 -10.50 -7.63 10.79
CA LYS A 81 -11.06 -8.83 10.15
C LYS A 81 -9.94 -9.62 9.46
N VAL A 82 -9.79 -10.89 9.83
CA VAL A 82 -8.87 -11.86 9.22
C VAL A 82 -9.68 -13.07 8.77
N GLU A 83 -9.52 -13.49 7.51
CA GLU A 83 -10.29 -14.61 6.96
C GLU A 83 -9.50 -15.45 5.94
N ILE A 84 -9.93 -16.69 5.75
CA ILE A 84 -9.44 -17.59 4.70
C ILE A 84 -10.49 -17.62 3.59
N PRO A 85 -10.18 -17.18 2.36
CA PRO A 85 -11.12 -17.22 1.25
C PRO A 85 -11.43 -18.67 0.84
N ALA A 86 -12.71 -19.00 0.68
CA ALA A 86 -13.15 -20.34 0.26
C ALA A 86 -12.58 -20.77 -1.10
N ILE A 87 -12.31 -19.81 -2.00
CA ILE A 87 -11.78 -20.07 -3.35
C ILE A 87 -10.29 -20.47 -3.31
N ILE A 88 -9.53 -19.95 -2.34
CA ILE A 88 -8.08 -20.14 -2.24
C ILE A 88 -7.72 -20.48 -0.79
N PRO A 89 -7.79 -21.76 -0.38
CA PRO A 89 -7.64 -22.16 1.01
C PRO A 89 -6.23 -21.95 1.57
N ASN A 90 -5.23 -21.76 0.70
CA ASN A 90 -3.83 -21.54 1.08
C ASN A 90 -3.47 -20.05 1.21
N VAL A 91 -4.46 -19.16 1.28
CA VAL A 91 -4.27 -17.72 1.44
C VAL A 91 -5.02 -17.24 2.67
N VAL A 92 -4.35 -16.43 3.50
CA VAL A 92 -4.97 -15.70 4.60
C VAL A 92 -5.04 -14.23 4.22
N ILE A 93 -6.20 -13.64 4.41
CA ILE A 93 -6.49 -12.24 4.10
C ILE A 93 -6.65 -11.45 5.39
N ILE A 94 -5.99 -10.30 5.45
CA ILE A 94 -6.15 -9.28 6.48
C ILE A 94 -6.79 -8.05 5.83
N HIS A 95 -7.92 -7.61 6.39
CA HIS A 95 -8.59 -6.39 5.95
C HIS A 95 -7.88 -5.19 6.55
N SER A 96 -7.57 -4.18 5.73
CA SER A 96 -6.90 -2.97 6.20
C SER A 96 -7.79 -2.22 7.18
N TYR A 97 -7.20 -1.83 8.30
CA TYR A 97 -7.80 -0.87 9.22
C TYR A 97 -7.42 0.54 8.75
N PHE A 98 -8.42 1.41 8.59
CA PHE A 98 -8.20 2.81 8.26
C PHE A 98 -8.73 3.67 9.41
N LYS A 99 -7.85 4.46 10.03
CA LYS A 99 -8.24 5.50 10.98
C LYS A 99 -8.34 6.81 10.23
N GLU A 100 -9.49 7.47 10.32
CA GLU A 100 -9.65 8.82 9.79
C GLU A 100 -8.87 9.83 10.67
N GLY A 101 -8.09 10.68 10.01
CA GLY A 101 -7.29 11.72 10.66
C GLY A 101 -5.91 11.23 11.09
N PHE A 102 -4.87 11.81 10.48
CA PHE A 102 -3.49 11.68 10.94
C PHE A 102 -3.15 12.89 11.78
N ASP A 103 -2.59 12.65 12.97
CA ASP A 103 -1.99 13.70 13.78
C ASP A 103 -0.79 14.27 13.01
N ARG A 104 -0.74 15.59 12.89
CA ARG A 104 0.39 16.29 12.27
C ARG A 104 1.31 16.78 13.38
N TYR A 105 2.57 16.39 13.26
CA TYR A 105 3.66 16.84 14.12
C TYR A 105 4.47 17.93 13.44
N ASP A 106 5.11 18.79 14.25
CA ASP A 106 5.97 19.86 13.77
C ASP A 106 7.19 19.34 12.99
N LYS A 107 7.67 18.14 13.35
CA LYS A 107 8.84 17.52 12.72
C LYS A 107 8.46 16.73 11.48
N GLU A 108 9.19 16.93 10.39
CA GLU A 108 8.86 16.36 9.09
C GLU A 108 10.01 15.55 8.51
N ILE A 109 9.66 14.43 7.86
CA ILE A 109 10.57 13.57 7.12
C ILE A 109 9.99 13.37 5.72
N ILE A 110 10.83 13.52 4.71
CA ILE A 110 10.48 13.27 3.31
C ILE A 110 11.11 11.96 2.88
N VAL A 111 10.28 11.06 2.35
CA VAL A 111 10.70 9.76 1.80
C VAL A 111 10.46 9.70 0.30
N ASP A 112 11.14 8.77 -0.36
CA ASP A 112 10.90 8.48 -1.76
C ASP A 112 9.50 7.87 -2.00
N VAL A 113 9.09 7.82 -3.27
CA VAL A 113 7.76 7.31 -3.66
C VAL A 113 7.62 5.82 -3.34
N ASP A 114 8.70 5.05 -3.49
CA ASP A 114 8.66 3.59 -3.29
C ASP A 114 8.56 3.22 -1.80
N CYS A 115 9.30 3.93 -0.93
CA CYS A 115 9.20 3.84 0.52
C CYS A 115 7.83 4.34 0.98
N ALA A 116 7.32 5.46 0.47
CA ALA A 116 5.97 5.92 0.78
C ALA A 116 4.92 4.84 0.44
N ALA A 117 5.03 4.23 -0.74
CA ALA A 117 4.14 3.13 -1.14
C ALA A 117 4.29 1.89 -0.24
N ALA A 118 5.50 1.61 0.27
CA ALA A 118 5.72 0.55 1.25
C ALA A 118 5.09 0.88 2.62
N VAL A 119 5.21 2.13 3.08
CA VAL A 119 4.62 2.63 4.33
C VAL A 119 3.09 2.55 4.28
N LEU A 120 2.49 2.93 3.15
CA LEU A 120 1.03 2.78 2.95
C LEU A 120 0.56 1.32 2.99
N ARG A 121 1.45 0.36 2.77
CA ARG A 121 1.19 -1.09 2.94
C ARG A 121 1.53 -1.60 4.34
N GLY A 122 1.91 -0.72 5.27
CA GLY A 122 2.21 -1.05 6.67
C GLY A 122 3.69 -1.29 6.99
N ALA A 123 4.62 -0.92 6.10
CA ALA A 123 6.06 -1.00 6.39
C ALA A 123 6.53 0.17 7.27
N HIS A 124 7.61 -0.05 8.03
CA HIS A 124 8.35 1.01 8.69
C HIS A 124 9.26 1.75 7.71
N VAL A 125 9.57 3.00 8.02
CA VAL A 125 10.59 3.78 7.31
C VAL A 125 11.97 3.37 7.80
N TYR A 126 12.87 3.09 6.87
CA TYR A 126 14.28 2.82 7.16
C TYR A 126 15.16 3.89 6.52
N ALA A 127 16.35 4.12 7.09
CA ALA A 127 17.27 5.17 6.67
C ALA A 127 17.49 5.29 5.14
N PRO A 128 17.60 4.20 4.35
CA PRO A 128 17.80 4.30 2.90
C PRO A 128 16.66 4.95 2.12
N GLY A 129 15.43 4.94 2.65
CA GLY A 129 14.26 5.52 1.99
C GLY A 129 14.02 6.99 2.35
N VAL A 130 14.82 7.57 3.25
CA VAL A 130 14.70 8.96 3.69
C VAL A 130 15.51 9.85 2.76
N LEU A 131 14.83 10.79 2.10
CA LEU A 131 15.44 11.79 1.21
C LEU A 131 15.86 13.03 1.99
N ALA A 132 14.99 13.50 2.89
CA ALA A 132 15.26 14.68 3.70
C ALA A 132 14.59 14.55 5.07
N MET A 133 15.17 15.24 6.06
CA MET A 133 14.68 15.30 7.42
C MET A 133 14.92 16.71 7.96
N MET A 134 13.98 17.24 8.75
CA MET A 134 14.18 18.55 9.36
C MET A 134 15.36 18.56 10.34
N SER A 135 16.17 19.61 10.28
CA SER A 135 17.31 19.84 11.16
C SER A 135 16.89 19.84 12.64
N GLY A 136 17.70 19.21 13.50
CA GLY A 136 17.43 19.14 14.94
C GLY A 136 16.44 18.05 15.36
N THR A 137 16.05 17.16 14.46
CA THR A 137 15.35 15.91 14.79
C THR A 137 16.26 15.00 15.63
N LYS A 138 15.72 14.42 16.69
CA LYS A 138 16.38 13.56 17.67
C LYS A 138 15.65 12.22 17.74
N ILE A 139 16.29 11.27 18.40
CA ILE A 139 15.68 9.98 18.75
C ILE A 139 14.44 10.24 19.61
N ASP A 140 13.40 9.44 19.41
CA ASP A 140 12.09 9.49 20.10
C ASP A 140 11.19 10.70 19.78
N ASP A 141 11.57 11.54 18.81
CA ASP A 141 10.67 12.58 18.31
C ASP A 141 9.50 11.99 17.51
N SER A 142 8.29 12.54 17.72
CA SER A 142 7.15 12.27 16.84
C SER A 142 7.27 13.09 15.55
N VAL A 143 7.10 12.43 14.41
CA VAL A 143 7.37 13.01 13.09
C VAL A 143 6.23 12.73 12.11
N SER A 144 5.97 13.68 11.22
CA SER A 144 5.09 13.56 10.06
C SER A 144 5.89 13.09 8.85
N ILE A 145 5.41 12.04 8.17
CA ILE A 145 6.09 11.47 7.00
C ILE A 145 5.38 11.93 5.72
N TYR A 146 6.14 12.45 4.77
CA TYR A 146 5.66 12.92 3.48
C TYR A 146 6.37 12.23 2.32
N ALA A 147 5.66 12.06 1.21
CA ALA A 147 6.18 11.46 -0.01
C ALA A 147 6.57 12.53 -1.04
N ASP A 148 7.77 12.41 -1.62
CA ASP A 148 8.18 13.25 -2.76
C ASP A 148 7.57 12.72 -4.08
N SER A 149 6.30 13.03 -4.32
CA SER A 149 5.55 12.55 -5.49
C SER A 149 6.06 13.06 -6.83
N LYS A 150 6.84 14.15 -6.86
CA LYS A 150 7.40 14.75 -8.08
C LYS A 150 8.87 14.38 -8.33
N LYS A 151 9.50 13.60 -7.45
CA LYS A 151 10.93 13.25 -7.48
C LYS A 151 11.87 14.47 -7.52
N GLU A 152 11.41 15.63 -7.07
CA GLU A 152 12.18 16.87 -7.13
C GLU A 152 13.37 16.87 -6.17
N MET A 153 13.31 16.09 -5.08
CA MET A 153 14.41 15.97 -4.10
C MET A 153 15.46 14.97 -4.58
N GLN A 154 15.05 13.82 -5.13
CA GLN A 154 15.98 12.84 -5.72
C GLN A 154 16.85 13.44 -6.83
N GLU A 155 16.29 14.33 -7.65
CA GLU A 155 17.04 14.98 -8.74
C GLU A 155 18.03 16.06 -8.27
N ARG A 156 17.83 16.64 -7.08
CA ARG A 156 18.75 17.64 -6.52
C ARG A 156 20.01 16.99 -5.96
N ASP A 157 19.85 15.92 -5.17
CA ASP A 157 20.99 15.17 -4.62
C ASP A 157 21.88 14.59 -5.74
N ALA A 158 21.27 14.12 -6.84
CA ALA A 158 21.99 13.61 -8.00
C ALA A 158 22.77 14.70 -8.78
N LYS A 159 22.37 15.98 -8.67
CA LYS A 159 23.09 17.11 -9.28
C LYS A 159 24.22 17.61 -8.39
N ASP A 160 24.04 17.59 -7.08
CA ASP A 160 25.10 17.98 -6.13
C ASP A 160 26.23 16.95 -6.06
N LEU A 161 25.95 15.65 -6.32
CA LEU A 161 26.99 14.61 -6.46
C LEU A 161 27.82 14.71 -7.76
N ARG A 162 27.44 15.58 -8.70
CA ARG A 162 28.12 15.78 -9.99
C ARG A 162 28.94 17.08 -10.05
N ARG A 163 29.15 17.75 -8.92
CA ARG A 163 30.05 18.89 -8.76
C ARG A 163 31.25 18.51 -7.89
#